data_AF-A0A0H5QD09-F1
#
_entry.id   AF-A0A0H5QD09-F1
#
_cell.length_a   1.000
_cell.length_b   1.000
_cell.length_c   1.000
_cell.angle_alpha   90.00
_cell.angle_beta   90.00
_cell.angle_gamma   90.00
#
_symmetry.space_group_name_H-M   'P 1'
#
loop_
_entity.id
_entity.type
_entity.pdbx_description
1 polymer ?
#
loop_
_entity_poly.entity_id
_entity_poly.type
_entity_poly.pdbx_seq_one_letter_code
_entity_poly.pdbx_strand_id
1 'polypeptide(L)'
;MNVNLNVVKFLKQYDTDPELRKRVEDAEAAYPGSLEIRESVVEDVLIPIAEEMGLGFTLMDLYNYERALKRERSKDVELSEEELAALEEERSYWLVDKGWANDESCFRGGSGKGID
;
A
#
# COMPACT_ATOMS: atom_id res chain seq x y z
N MET A 1 11.76 -6.39 13.40
CA MET A 1 11.29 -6.11 12.03
C MET A 1 11.88 -4.78 11.63
N ASN A 2 12.62 -4.71 10.53
CA ASN A 2 13.13 -3.45 10.00
C ASN A 2 12.08 -2.90 9.03
N VAL A 3 11.14 -2.13 9.56
CA VAL A 3 10.23 -1.33 8.72
C VAL A 3 10.96 -0.08 8.26
N ASN A 4 10.74 0.32 7.01
CA ASN A 4 11.37 1.51 6.46
C ASN A 4 10.69 2.76 7.04
N LEU A 5 11.47 3.58 7.74
CA LEU A 5 10.97 4.79 8.40
C LEU A 5 10.43 5.83 7.41
N ASN A 6 10.86 5.80 6.15
CA ASN A 6 10.37 6.72 5.13
C ASN A 6 8.91 6.44 4.79
N VAL A 7 8.52 5.17 4.66
CA VAL A 7 7.12 4.76 4.46
C VAL A 7 6.24 5.29 5.60
N VAL A 8 6.69 5.12 6.84
CA VAL A 8 5.94 5.57 8.03
C VAL A 8 5.76 7.08 8.03
N LYS A 9 6.83 7.83 7.72
CA LYS A 9 6.79 9.29 7.65
C LYS A 9 5.88 9.77 6.53
N PHE A 10 5.97 9.15 5.35
CA PHE A 10 5.15 9.47 4.20
C PHE A 10 3.67 9.26 4.50
N LEU A 11 3.29 8.08 5.01
CA LEU A 11 1.90 7.77 5.33
C LEU A 11 1.35 8.66 6.45
N LYS A 12 2.17 8.97 7.46
CA LYS A 12 1.79 9.92 8.51
C LYS A 12 1.54 11.32 7.95
N GLN A 13 2.38 11.77 7.03
CA GLN A 13 2.20 13.03 6.34
C GLN A 13 0.96 12.97 5.46
N TYR A 14 0.73 11.89 4.72
CA TYR A 14 -0.45 11.68 3.89
C TYR A 14 -1.75 11.77 4.71
N ASP A 15 -1.78 11.24 5.93
CA ASP A 15 -2.95 11.35 6.81
C ASP A 15 -3.17 12.79 7.33
N THR A 16 -2.09 13.49 7.66
CA THR A 16 -2.14 14.83 8.25
C THR A 16 -2.30 15.95 7.21
N ASP A 17 -1.85 15.72 5.99
CA ASP A 17 -1.68 16.73 4.94
C ASP A 17 -2.71 16.56 3.82
N PRO A 18 -3.73 17.44 3.76
CA PRO A 18 -4.77 17.34 2.74
C PRO A 18 -4.25 17.68 1.33
N GLU A 19 -3.17 18.46 1.20
CA GLU A 19 -2.58 18.75 -0.12
C GLU A 19 -1.93 17.49 -0.70
N LEU A 20 -1.22 16.72 0.13
CA LEU A 20 -0.64 15.44 -0.26
C LEU A 20 -1.72 14.43 -0.67
N ARG A 21 -2.83 14.34 0.07
CA ARG A 21 -3.98 13.49 -0.31
C ARG A 21 -4.51 13.87 -1.68
N LYS A 22 -4.77 15.16 -1.88
CA LYS A 22 -5.29 15.65 -3.16
C LYS A 22 -4.32 15.40 -4.31
N ARG A 23 -3.01 15.50 -4.08
CA ARG A 23 -1.98 15.26 -5.08
C ARG A 23 -1.92 13.79 -5.50
N VAL A 24 -2.10 12.88 -4.54
CA VAL A 24 -2.23 11.45 -4.82
C VAL A 24 -3.53 11.16 -5.56
N GLU A 25 -4.67 11.76 -5.17
CA GLU A 25 -5.95 11.61 -5.87
C GLU A 25 -5.88 12.12 -7.32
N ASP A 26 -5.24 13.26 -7.56
CA ASP A 26 -5.05 13.83 -8.90
C ASP A 26 -4.14 12.93 -9.76
N ALA A 27 -3.07 12.40 -9.17
CA ALA A 27 -2.18 11.45 -9.85
C ALA A 27 -2.86 10.10 -10.12
N GLU A 28 -3.71 9.59 -9.21
CA GLU A 28 -4.55 8.42 -9.45
C GLU A 28 -5.57 8.69 -10.57
N ALA A 29 -6.16 9.89 -10.63
CA ALA A 29 -7.10 10.26 -11.69
C ALA A 29 -6.41 10.44 -13.06
N ALA A 30 -5.15 10.86 -13.06
CA ALA A 30 -4.31 10.98 -14.26
C ALA A 30 -3.66 9.65 -14.68
N TYR A 31 -3.66 8.64 -13.81
CA TYR A 31 -3.00 7.36 -14.08
C TYR A 31 -3.71 6.63 -15.23
N PRO A 32 -3.02 6.39 -16.36
CA PRO A 32 -3.64 5.78 -17.54
C PRO A 32 -3.77 4.26 -17.43
N GLY A 33 -3.26 3.65 -16.35
CA GLY A 33 -3.29 2.22 -16.11
C GLY A 33 -4.49 1.76 -15.28
N SER A 34 -4.58 0.46 -15.05
CA SER A 34 -5.65 -0.12 -14.22
C SER A 34 -5.44 0.19 -12.74
N LEU A 35 -6.40 0.90 -12.13
CA LEU A 35 -6.47 1.12 -10.68
C LEU A 35 -6.67 -0.18 -9.88
N GLU A 36 -7.03 -1.27 -10.57
CA GLU A 36 -7.13 -2.62 -10.03
C GLU A 36 -5.74 -3.19 -9.66
N ILE A 37 -4.67 -2.73 -10.31
CA ILE A 37 -3.30 -3.16 -10.00
C ILE A 37 -2.67 -2.15 -9.06
N ARG A 38 -2.99 -2.26 -7.76
CA ARG A 38 -2.51 -1.33 -6.72
C ARG A 38 -0.98 -1.27 -6.64
N GLU A 39 -0.28 -2.34 -6.98
CA GLU A 39 1.19 -2.38 -7.07
C GLU A 39 1.70 -1.33 -8.05
N SER A 40 1.20 -1.36 -9.29
CA SER A 40 1.57 -0.39 -10.32
C SER A 40 1.10 1.02 -9.98
N VAL A 41 -0.06 1.18 -9.33
CA VAL A 41 -0.49 2.50 -8.84
C VAL A 41 0.47 3.03 -7.78
N VAL A 42 0.92 2.20 -6.83
CA VAL A 42 1.90 2.64 -5.84
C VAL A 42 3.22 3.01 -6.52
N GLU A 43 3.69 2.20 -7.47
CA GLU A 43 4.95 2.44 -8.16
C GLU A 43 4.92 3.70 -9.04
N ASP A 44 3.81 3.98 -9.71
CA ASP A 44 3.69 5.07 -10.68
C ASP A 44 3.08 6.35 -10.07
N VAL A 45 2.43 6.26 -8.90
CA VAL A 45 1.80 7.39 -8.19
C VAL A 45 2.49 7.68 -6.85
N LEU A 46 2.51 6.71 -5.93
CA LEU A 46 2.97 6.97 -4.55
C LEU A 46 4.49 7.11 -4.44
N ILE A 47 5.25 6.21 -5.07
CA ILE A 47 6.72 6.25 -5.05
C ILE A 47 7.24 7.58 -5.60
N PRO A 48 6.84 8.07 -6.80
CA PRO A 48 7.34 9.33 -7.31
C PRO A 48 6.99 10.52 -6.40
N ILE A 49 5.78 10.57 -5.84
CA ILE A 49 5.39 11.61 -4.88
C ILE A 49 6.25 11.53 -3.60
N ALA A 50 6.50 10.32 -3.10
CA ALA A 50 7.37 10.11 -1.95
C ALA A 50 8.82 10.51 -2.23
N GLU A 51 9.34 10.20 -3.42
CA GLU A 51 10.67 10.62 -3.87
C GLU A 51 10.79 12.14 -4.01
N GLU A 52 9.77 12.82 -4.54
CA GLU A 52 9.73 14.30 -4.60
C GLU A 52 9.85 14.93 -3.20
N MET A 53 9.28 14.28 -2.18
CA MET A 53 9.36 14.73 -0.78
C MET A 53 10.66 14.32 -0.07
N GLY A 54 11.56 13.59 -0.73
CA GLY A 54 12.75 13.01 -0.11
C GLY A 54 12.43 11.84 0.84
N LEU A 55 11.22 11.30 0.76
CA LEU A 55 10.72 10.16 1.52
C LEU A 55 10.60 8.92 0.63
N GLY A 56 11.43 8.82 -0.41
CA GLY A 56 11.43 7.67 -1.33
C GLY A 56 11.50 6.34 -0.60
N PHE A 57 10.66 5.41 -1.05
CA PHE A 57 10.57 4.05 -0.54
C PHE A 57 10.21 3.10 -1.70
N THR A 58 10.43 1.80 -1.49
CA THR A 58 10.08 0.79 -2.49
C THR A 58 8.72 0.16 -2.20
N LEU A 59 8.08 -0.42 -3.21
CA LEU A 59 6.85 -1.20 -3.03
C LEU A 59 7.01 -2.29 -1.95
N MET A 60 8.18 -2.93 -1.91
CA MET A 60 8.52 -3.94 -0.90
C MET A 60 8.60 -3.34 0.51
N ASP A 61 9.04 -2.10 0.68
CA ASP A 61 9.03 -1.41 1.97
C ASP A 61 7.59 -1.17 2.46
N LEU A 62 6.70 -0.72 1.57
CA LEU A 62 5.28 -0.52 1.88
C LEU A 62 4.62 -1.85 2.25
N TYR A 63 4.87 -2.91 1.48
CA TYR A 63 4.36 -4.25 1.79
C TYR A 63 4.86 -4.75 3.15
N ASN A 64 6.16 -4.63 3.44
CA ASN A 64 6.71 -5.06 4.72
C ASN A 64 6.15 -4.23 5.88
N TYR A 65 5.91 -2.93 5.67
CA TYR A 65 5.26 -2.07 6.65
C TYR A 65 3.84 -2.54 6.95
N GLU A 66 2.99 -2.73 5.95
CA GLU A 66 1.60 -3.17 6.15
C GLU A 66 1.54 -4.59 6.76
N ARG A 67 2.42 -5.49 6.33
CA ARG A 67 2.52 -6.86 6.87
C ARG A 67 3.07 -6.89 8.29
N ALA A 68 3.99 -5.99 8.64
CA ALA A 68 4.47 -5.82 10.01
C ALA A 68 3.36 -5.24 10.90
N LEU A 69 2.63 -4.24 10.41
CA LEU A 69 1.49 -3.64 11.12
C LEU A 69 0.38 -4.67 11.39
N LYS A 70 0.04 -5.48 10.38
CA LYS A 70 -0.91 -6.59 10.52
C LYS A 70 -0.42 -7.62 11.53
N ARG A 71 0.87 -7.99 11.50
CA ARG A 71 1.46 -8.92 12.47
C ARG A 71 1.52 -8.37 13.89
N GLU A 72 1.83 -7.09 14.07
CA GLU A 72 1.84 -6.42 15.36
C GLU A 72 0.42 -6.36 15.94
N ARG A 73 -0.58 -6.00 15.11
CA ARG A 73 -2.00 -6.04 15.46
C ARG A 73 -2.48 -7.43 15.88
N SER A 74 -2.08 -8.49 15.15
CA SER A 74 -2.44 -9.88 15.50
C SER A 74 -1.65 -10.45 16.68
N LYS A 75 -0.57 -9.78 17.12
CA LYS A 75 0.27 -10.27 18.21
C LYS A 75 -0.15 -9.72 19.57
N ASP A 76 -0.82 -8.57 19.60
CA ASP A 76 -1.17 -7.88 20.85
C ASP A 76 -2.60 -8.16 21.34
N VAL A 77 -3.42 -8.95 20.63
CA VAL A 77 -4.86 -8.80 20.77
C VAL A 77 -5.64 -10.12 20.63
N GLU A 78 -6.03 -10.65 21.79
CA GLU A 78 -7.20 -11.51 22.00
C GLU A 78 -8.50 -10.65 21.96
N LEU A 79 -8.61 -9.66 21.05
CA LEU A 79 -9.82 -8.83 20.93
C LEU A 79 -10.89 -9.58 20.15
N SER A 80 -12.13 -9.44 20.63
CA SER A 80 -13.31 -9.96 19.97
C SER A 80 -13.50 -9.36 18.58
N GLU A 81 -14.14 -10.14 17.69
CA GLU A 81 -14.42 -9.81 16.28
C GLU A 81 -15.03 -8.41 16.07
N GLU A 82 -15.76 -7.89 17.06
CA GLU A 82 -16.44 -6.59 17.00
C GLU A 82 -15.49 -5.38 17.11
N GLU A 83 -14.49 -5.42 18.00
CA GLU A 83 -13.48 -4.35 18.09
C GLU A 83 -12.49 -4.41 16.92
N LEU A 84 -12.28 -5.61 16.38
CA LEU A 84 -11.47 -5.83 15.18
C LEU A 84 -12.12 -5.18 13.94
N ALA A 85 -13.44 -5.28 13.79
CA ALA A 85 -14.18 -4.70 12.67
C ALA A 85 -14.26 -3.16 12.73
N ALA A 86 -14.49 -2.58 13.92
CA ALA A 86 -14.55 -1.13 14.08
C ALA A 86 -13.20 -0.43 13.83
N LEU A 87 -12.09 -1.10 14.14
CA LEU A 87 -10.74 -0.60 13.87
C LEU A 87 -10.24 -0.90 12.45
N GLU A 88 -10.86 -1.86 11.75
CA GLU A 88 -10.62 -2.12 10.33
C GLU A 88 -11.19 -0.99 9.46
N GLU A 89 -12.25 -0.31 9.93
CA GLU A 89 -12.89 0.82 9.24
C GLU A 89 -12.07 2.13 9.34
N GLU A 90 -11.22 2.31 10.36
CA GLU A 90 -10.52 3.58 10.64
C GLU A 90 -9.13 3.71 9.97
N ARG A 91 -8.52 2.64 9.44
CA ARG A 91 -7.23 2.72 8.72
C ARG A 91 -7.26 2.05 7.35
N SER A 92 -7.38 2.87 6.31
CA SER A 92 -7.24 2.43 4.93
C SER A 92 -5.81 1.94 4.63
N TYR A 93 -5.63 0.62 4.50
CA TYR A 93 -4.40 0.03 3.96
C TYR A 93 -4.33 0.26 2.44
N TRP A 94 -3.18 0.66 1.93
CA TRP A 94 -3.03 1.02 0.52
C TRP A 94 -3.00 -0.20 -0.41
N LEU A 95 -2.39 -1.30 0.03
CA LEU A 95 -2.38 -2.57 -0.70
C LEU A 95 -3.48 -3.50 -0.17
N VAL A 96 -3.48 -3.76 1.15
CA VAL A 96 -4.30 -4.84 1.75
C VAL A 96 -5.82 -4.57 1.73
N ASP A 97 -6.26 -3.33 1.94
CA ASP A 97 -7.70 -2.98 2.03
C ASP A 97 -8.33 -2.79 0.64
N LYS A 98 -7.53 -2.36 -0.34
CA LYS A 98 -7.96 -2.07 -1.72
C LYS A 98 -7.93 -3.29 -2.65
N GLY A 99 -8.01 -4.50 -2.08
CA GLY A 99 -8.17 -5.72 -2.85
C GLY A 99 -6.89 -6.27 -3.47
N TRP A 100 -5.71 -5.99 -2.88
CA TRP A 100 -4.52 -6.77 -3.20
C TRP A 100 -4.71 -8.20 -2.69
N ALA A 101 -5.39 -9.00 -3.51
CA ALA A 101 -5.30 -10.43 -3.45
C ALA A 101 -3.85 -10.75 -3.75
N ASN A 102 -3.11 -11.23 -2.74
CA ASN A 102 -1.86 -11.94 -2.93
C ASN A 102 -2.14 -13.13 -3.85
N ASP A 103 -2.24 -12.88 -5.15
CA ASP A 103 -2.15 -13.92 -6.14
C ASP A 103 -0.66 -14.08 -6.36
N GLU A 104 -0.12 -15.21 -5.87
CA GLU A 104 1.27 -15.61 -6.09
C GLU A 104 1.68 -15.59 -7.58
N SER A 105 0.75 -15.35 -8.51
CA SER A 105 0.99 -15.10 -9.93
C SER A 105 1.76 -13.80 -10.24
N CYS A 106 1.72 -12.74 -9.43
CA CYS A 106 2.55 -11.53 -9.67
C CYS A 106 4.06 -11.83 -9.55
N PHE A 107 4.44 -12.89 -8.82
CA PHE A 107 5.83 -13.32 -8.67
C PHE A 107 6.26 -14.41 -9.66
N ARG A 108 5.32 -15.03 -10.41
CA ARG A 108 5.68 -15.95 -11.50
C ARG A 108 5.90 -15.17 -12.80
N GLY A 109 7.02 -14.47 -12.84
CA GLY A 109 7.65 -14.13 -14.11
C GLY A 109 7.93 -15.41 -14.90
N GLY A 110 7.19 -15.62 -15.97
CA GLY A 110 7.56 -16.48 -17.09
C GLY A 110 6.80 -17.79 -17.19
N SER A 111 5.87 -17.84 -18.15
CA SER A 111 5.75 -18.87 -19.21
C SER A 111 4.29 -19.05 -19.60
N GLY A 112 3.92 -18.64 -20.82
CA GLY A 112 2.69 -19.13 -21.44
C GLY A 112 1.87 -18.09 -22.19
N LYS A 113 2.39 -17.54 -23.28
CA LYS A 113 1.53 -17.24 -24.43
C LYS A 113 1.92 -18.18 -25.55
N GLY A 114 1.38 -19.40 -25.47
CA GLY A 114 1.22 -20.26 -26.63
C GLY A 114 0.21 -19.59 -27.54
N ILE A 115 0.71 -19.12 -28.69
CA ILE A 115 -0.08 -18.85 -29.87
C ILE A 115 0.61 -19.65 -30.98
N ASP A 116 0.08 -20.84 -31.26
CA ASP A 116 -0.17 -21.33 -32.62
C ASP A 116 -1.31 -22.37 -32.54
#